data_AF-A0A0L7KZS6-F1
#
_entry.id   AF-A0A0L7KZS6-F1
#
_cell.length_a   1.000
_cell.length_b   1.000
_cell.length_c   1.000
_cell.angle_alpha   90.00
_cell.angle_beta   90.00
_cell.angle_gamma   90.00
#
_symmetry.space_group_name_H-M   'P 1'
#
loop_
_entity.id
_entity.type
_entity.pdbx_description
1 polymer ?
#
loop_
_entity_poly.entity_id
_entity_poly.type
_entity_poly.pdbx_seq_one_letter_code
_entity_poly.pdbx_strand_id
1 'polypeptide(L)'
;MTFKNPDKMKKEDLYNITLDEAMMLTGFGKYNILHMLMAGLILMGMIMQSLAMGYILPAAQCDLELTLSQRGWLSATPFLAIILTSFFWGWLADTRGRRPVMMYSMLLSVIFAVIASFAPDMISFGVLIFLSAIL
;
A
#
# COMPACT_ATOMS: atom_id res chain seq x y z
N MET A 1 32.52 14.03 7.31
CA MET A 1 31.92 14.24 5.97
C MET A 1 31.69 15.72 5.79
N THR A 2 32.47 16.36 4.95
CA THR A 2 32.41 17.80 4.68
C THR A 2 31.31 18.05 3.64
N PHE A 3 30.23 18.73 4.04
CA PHE A 3 29.13 19.10 3.16
C PHE A 3 29.65 20.06 2.08
N LYS A 4 29.73 19.59 0.83
CA LYS A 4 30.10 20.41 -0.33
C LYS A 4 28.90 21.29 -0.67
N ASN A 5 29.06 22.61 -0.63
CA ASN A 5 27.98 23.54 -0.95
C ASN A 5 27.55 23.33 -2.42
N PRO A 6 26.27 23.03 -2.72
CA PRO A 6 25.80 22.71 -4.08
C PRO A 6 26.13 23.80 -5.11
N ASP A 7 26.14 25.07 -4.71
CA ASP A 7 26.46 26.21 -5.58
C ASP A 7 27.94 26.27 -6.02
N LYS A 8 28.82 25.48 -5.38
CA LYS A 8 30.25 25.41 -5.67
C LYS A 8 30.67 24.13 -6.40
N MET A 9 29.73 23.23 -6.73
CA MET A 9 30.04 21.98 -7.44
C MET A 9 30.04 22.17 -8.96
N LYS A 10 31.03 21.59 -9.62
CA LYS A 10 31.07 21.53 -11.09
C LYS A 10 29.97 20.59 -11.59
N LYS A 11 29.40 20.86 -12.76
CA LYS A 11 28.31 20.04 -13.35
C LYS A 11 28.68 18.56 -13.53
N GLU A 12 29.96 18.25 -13.78
CA GLU A 12 30.46 16.87 -13.87
C GLU A 12 30.44 16.13 -12.53
N ASP A 13 30.78 16.82 -11.44
CA ASP A 13 30.67 16.26 -10.08
C ASP A 13 29.21 15.99 -9.72
N LEU A 14 28.27 16.80 -10.24
CA LEU A 14 26.83 16.65 -10.06
C LEU A 14 26.22 15.43 -10.75
N TYR A 15 26.82 14.96 -11.84
CA TYR A 15 26.36 13.78 -12.56
C TYR A 15 26.81 12.46 -11.91
N ASN A 16 27.93 12.49 -11.18
CA ASN A 16 28.53 11.32 -10.53
C ASN A 16 28.18 11.19 -9.04
N ILE A 17 27.16 11.91 -8.57
CA ILE A 17 26.72 11.86 -7.17
C ILE A 17 25.91 10.59 -6.91
N THR A 18 26.15 9.95 -5.77
CA THR A 18 25.30 8.85 -5.28
C THR A 18 23.90 9.34 -4.89
N LEU A 19 22.88 8.46 -4.93
CA LEU A 19 21.51 8.81 -4.54
C LEU A 19 21.43 9.42 -3.12
N ASP A 20 22.21 8.88 -2.18
CA ASP A 20 22.23 9.34 -0.80
C ASP A 20 22.79 10.77 -0.66
N GLU A 21 23.89 11.07 -1.36
CA GLU A 21 24.46 12.42 -1.38
C GLU A 21 23.52 13.42 -2.08
N ALA A 22 22.85 13.01 -3.16
CA ALA A 22 21.86 13.85 -3.85
C ALA A 22 20.65 14.15 -2.95
N MET A 23 20.17 13.18 -2.16
CA MET A 23 19.12 13.41 -1.16
C MET A 23 19.58 14.37 -0.06
N MET A 24 20.81 14.22 0.42
CA MET A 24 21.37 15.10 1.46
C MET A 24 21.53 16.54 0.97
N LEU A 25 21.88 16.74 -0.31
CA LEU A 25 22.01 18.06 -0.93
C LEU A 25 20.65 18.73 -1.18
N THR A 26 19.61 17.95 -1.50
CA THR A 26 18.25 18.47 -1.76
C THR A 26 17.47 18.78 -0.48
N GLY A 27 17.81 18.11 0.63
CA GLY A 27 17.26 18.41 1.96
C GLY A 27 15.78 18.04 2.14
N PHE A 28 15.20 18.45 3.27
CA PHE A 28 13.80 18.16 3.62
C PHE A 28 12.87 19.30 3.19
N GLY A 29 12.09 19.05 2.14
CA GLY A 29 11.11 20.00 1.61
C GLY A 29 9.65 19.64 1.91
N LYS A 30 8.73 20.49 1.42
CA LYS A 30 7.27 20.27 1.50
C LYS A 30 6.84 18.93 0.88
N TYR A 31 7.54 18.48 -0.16
CA TYR A 31 7.28 17.19 -0.81
C TYR A 31 7.47 16.01 0.15
N ASN A 32 8.55 16.00 0.94
CA ASN A 32 8.83 14.91 1.88
C ASN A 32 7.78 14.86 2.99
N ILE A 33 7.35 16.02 3.50
CA ILE A 33 6.27 16.10 4.51
C ILE A 33 4.96 15.56 3.94
N LEU A 34 4.57 15.99 2.73
CA LEU A 34 3.36 15.51 2.08
C LEU A 34 3.42 14.00 1.81
N HIS A 35 4.57 13.50 1.34
CA HIS A 35 4.77 12.08 1.10
C HIS A 35 4.66 11.25 2.38
N MET A 36 5.26 11.74 3.48
CA MET A 36 5.17 11.10 4.79
C MET A 36 3.72 11.06 5.31
N LEU A 37 2.97 12.15 5.12
CA LEU A 37 1.56 12.21 5.50
C LEU A 37 0.71 11.22 4.69
N MET A 38 0.90 11.17 3.37
CA MET A 38 0.16 10.22 2.52
C MET A 38 0.48 8.77 2.88
N ALA A 39 1.75 8.43 3.09
CA ALA A 39 2.14 7.09 3.54
C ALA A 39 1.53 6.73 4.90
N GLY A 40 1.48 7.70 5.83
CA GLY A 40 0.82 7.52 7.12
C GLY A 40 -0.69 7.26 7.00
N LEU A 41 -1.39 7.98 6.12
CA LEU A 41 -2.81 7.75 5.86
C LEU A 41 -3.09 6.36 5.27
N ILE A 42 -2.25 5.91 4.34
CA ILE A 42 -2.37 4.56 3.75
C ILE A 42 -2.17 3.49 4.84
N LEU A 43 -1.15 3.65 5.68
CA LEU A 43 -0.90 2.73 6.79
C LEU A 43 -2.09 2.70 7.77
N MET A 44 -2.65 3.85 8.11
CA MET A 44 -3.83 3.93 8.96
C MET A 44 -5.04 3.21 8.33
N GLY A 45 -5.28 3.41 7.03
CA GLY A 45 -6.31 2.70 6.29
C GLY A 45 -6.13 1.20 6.32
N MET A 46 -4.91 0.71 6.14
CA MET A 46 -4.60 -0.71 6.19
C MET A 46 -4.85 -1.35 7.56
N ILE A 47 -4.53 -0.62 8.63
CA ILE A 47 -4.83 -1.06 10.00
C ILE A 47 -6.34 -1.10 10.21
N MET A 48 -7.08 -0.06 9.79
CA MET A 48 -8.54 -0.01 9.90
C MET A 48 -9.21 -1.15 9.14
N GLN A 49 -8.75 -1.48 7.92
CA GLN A 49 -9.27 -2.61 7.15
C GLN A 49 -9.02 -3.95 7.83
N SER A 50 -7.84 -4.13 8.42
CA SER A 50 -7.50 -5.35 9.17
C SER A 50 -8.37 -5.51 10.42
N LEU A 51 -8.63 -4.41 11.14
CA LEU A 51 -9.54 -4.41 12.29
C LEU A 51 -10.99 -4.66 11.87
N ALA A 52 -11.44 -4.04 10.78
CA ALA A 52 -12.78 -4.22 10.25
C ALA A 52 -13.06 -5.68 9.90
N MET A 53 -12.11 -6.41 9.30
CA MET A 53 -12.26 -7.84 9.05
C MET A 53 -12.53 -8.65 10.31
N GLY A 54 -11.90 -8.30 11.43
CA GLY A 54 -12.16 -8.93 12.73
C GLY A 54 -13.60 -8.79 13.21
N TYR A 55 -14.28 -7.70 12.84
CA TYR A 55 -15.70 -7.46 13.16
C TYR A 55 -16.65 -8.00 12.09
N ILE A 56 -16.26 -7.97 10.81
CA ILE A 56 -17.09 -8.42 9.69
C ILE A 56 -17.21 -9.95 9.67
N LEU A 57 -16.12 -10.69 9.93
CA LEU A 57 -16.12 -12.15 9.91
C LEU A 57 -17.18 -12.83 10.82
N PRO A 58 -17.39 -12.40 12.08
CA PRO A 58 -18.44 -12.97 12.92
C PRO A 58 -19.85 -12.54 12.51
N ALA A 59 -20.03 -11.37 11.89
CA ALA A 59 -21.34 -10.97 11.35
C ALA A 59 -21.68 -11.80 10.09
N ALA A 60 -20.74 -11.91 9.16
CA ALA A 60 -20.86 -12.68 7.93
C ALA A 60 -20.99 -14.20 8.16
N GLN A 61 -20.67 -14.70 9.35
CA GLN A 61 -20.88 -16.11 9.70
C GLN A 61 -22.33 -16.54 9.50
N CYS A 62 -23.27 -15.72 9.99
CA CYS A 62 -24.69 -16.06 9.97
C CYS A 62 -25.28 -15.91 8.57
N ASP A 63 -24.75 -14.97 7.78
CA ASP A 63 -25.26 -14.66 6.44
C ASP A 63 -24.71 -15.62 5.37
N LEU A 64 -23.44 -16.05 5.49
CA LEU A 64 -22.76 -16.91 4.51
C LEU A 64 -22.58 -18.37 4.98
N GLU A 65 -23.14 -18.73 6.14
CA GLU A 65 -23.04 -20.07 6.76
C GLU A 65 -21.59 -20.59 6.86
N LEU A 66 -20.66 -19.72 7.27
CA LEU A 66 -19.22 -20.01 7.24
C LEU A 66 -18.79 -21.02 8.31
N THR A 67 -18.06 -22.06 7.91
CA THR A 67 -17.35 -22.96 8.85
C THR A 67 -16.15 -22.28 9.51
N LEU A 68 -15.71 -22.80 10.66
CA LEU A 68 -14.56 -22.25 11.40
C LEU A 68 -13.28 -22.20 10.54
N SER A 69 -13.03 -23.26 9.77
CA SER A 69 -11.86 -23.34 8.88
C SER A 69 -11.90 -22.28 7.76
N GLN A 70 -13.07 -22.05 7.16
CA GLN A 70 -13.24 -21.06 6.10
C GLN A 70 -13.00 -19.63 6.59
N ARG A 71 -13.35 -19.32 7.83
CA ARG A 71 -13.07 -18.00 8.43
C ARG A 71 -11.59 -17.77 8.65
N GLY A 72 -10.85 -18.81 9.06
CA GLY A 72 -9.40 -18.75 9.17
C GLY A 72 -8.75 -18.39 7.82
N TRP A 73 -9.20 -19.06 6.75
CA TRP A 73 -8.74 -18.74 5.40
C TRP A 73 -9.10 -17.32 4.95
N LEU A 74 -10.33 -16.87 5.18
CA LEU A 74 -10.77 -15.50 4.86
C LEU A 74 -9.95 -14.45 5.61
N SER A 75 -9.63 -14.67 6.88
CA SER A 75 -8.79 -13.76 7.67
C SER A 75 -7.33 -13.74 7.19
N ALA A 76 -6.82 -14.85 6.64
CA ALA A 76 -5.45 -14.94 6.13
C ALA A 76 -5.31 -14.37 4.71
N THR A 77 -6.41 -14.28 3.95
CA THR A 77 -6.43 -13.90 2.54
C THR A 77 -5.82 -12.51 2.28
N PRO A 78 -6.12 -11.43 3.03
CA PRO A 78 -5.49 -10.12 2.83
C PRO A 78 -3.98 -10.14 3.04
N PHE A 79 -3.48 -10.91 4.02
CA PHE A 79 -2.04 -11.02 4.28
C PHE A 79 -1.32 -11.75 3.15
N LEU A 80 -1.92 -12.82 2.63
CA LEU A 80 -1.43 -13.53 1.45
C LEU A 80 -1.34 -12.61 0.23
N ALA A 81 -2.37 -11.79 0.01
CA ALA A 81 -2.38 -10.81 -1.08
C ALA A 81 -1.17 -9.86 -0.99
N ILE A 82 -0.96 -9.24 0.19
CA ILE A 82 0.13 -8.29 0.42
C ILE A 82 1.51 -8.93 0.17
N ILE A 83 1.73 -10.17 0.64
CA ILE A 83 3.01 -10.86 0.45
C ILE A 83 3.29 -11.06 -1.04
N LEU A 84 2.31 -11.58 -1.79
CA LEU A 84 2.46 -11.88 -3.21
C LEU A 84 2.71 -10.64 -4.06
N THR A 85 2.12 -9.50 -3.68
CA THR A 85 2.11 -8.30 -4.51
C THR A 85 3.17 -7.27 -4.13
N SER A 86 3.74 -7.38 -2.92
CA SER A 86 4.78 -6.47 -2.40
C SER A 86 5.95 -6.26 -3.38
N PHE A 87 6.44 -7.33 -4.01
CA PHE A 87 7.53 -7.26 -4.98
C PHE A 87 7.13 -6.51 -6.26
N PHE A 88 5.92 -6.77 -6.75
CA PHE A 88 5.40 -6.17 -7.97
C PHE A 88 5.16 -4.67 -7.80
N TRP A 89 4.48 -4.28 -6.71
CA TRP A 89 4.20 -2.88 -6.42
C TRP A 89 5.46 -2.09 -6.01
N GLY A 90 6.41 -2.73 -5.34
CA GLY A 90 7.71 -2.12 -5.06
C GLY A 90 8.43 -1.73 -6.36
N TRP A 91 8.56 -2.67 -7.29
CA TRP A 91 9.16 -2.41 -8.60
C TRP A 91 8.40 -1.34 -9.41
N LEU A 92 7.06 -1.37 -9.36
CA LEU A 92 6.23 -0.39 -10.05
C LEU A 92 6.37 1.02 -9.44
N ALA A 93 6.47 1.11 -8.11
CA ALA A 93 6.67 2.36 -7.40
C ALA A 93 8.02 3.02 -7.71
N ASP A 94 9.06 2.21 -7.90
CA ASP A 94 10.40 2.69 -8.21
C ASP A 94 10.54 3.13 -9.68
N THR A 95 9.80 2.52 -10.61
CA THR A 95 9.88 2.83 -12.05
C THR A 95 8.91 3.92 -12.53
N ARG A 96 7.67 3.92 -12.04
CA ARG A 96 6.60 4.86 -12.47
C ARG A 96 6.43 6.04 -11.51
N GLY A 97 7.20 6.06 -10.42
CA GLY A 97 7.13 7.05 -9.36
C GLY A 97 6.13 6.69 -8.28
N ARG A 98 6.49 6.93 -7.01
CA ARG A 98 5.71 6.52 -5.84
C ARG A 98 4.33 7.17 -5.72
N ARG A 99 4.20 8.45 -6.06
CA ARG A 99 2.95 9.22 -5.85
C ARG A 99 1.75 8.70 -6.68
N PRO A 100 1.85 8.54 -8.02
CA PRO A 100 0.73 8.01 -8.79
C PRO A 100 0.40 6.57 -8.39
N VAL A 101 1.42 5.75 -8.14
CA VAL A 101 1.25 4.36 -7.71
C VAL A 101 0.43 4.30 -6.43
N MET A 102 0.79 5.05 -5.39
CA MET A 102 0.03 5.12 -4.12
C MET A 102 -1.42 5.59 -4.30
N MET A 103 -1.69 6.56 -5.18
CA MET A 103 -3.06 7.04 -5.40
C MET A 103 -3.93 6.02 -6.14
N TYR A 104 -3.41 5.39 -7.20
CA TYR A 104 -4.17 4.40 -7.95
C TYR A 104 -4.46 3.16 -7.11
N SER A 105 -3.47 2.68 -6.38
CA SER A 105 -3.58 1.51 -5.52
C SER A 105 -4.72 1.70 -4.49
N MET A 106 -4.72 2.84 -3.78
CA MET A 106 -5.75 3.17 -2.80
C MET A 106 -7.14 3.35 -3.41
N LEU A 107 -7.26 4.00 -4.58
CA LEU A 107 -8.55 4.17 -5.25
C LEU A 107 -9.15 2.84 -5.71
N LEU A 108 -8.34 2.00 -6.35
CA LEU A 108 -8.81 0.68 -6.79
C LEU A 108 -9.16 -0.19 -5.58
N SER A 109 -8.35 -0.18 -4.52
CA SER A 109 -8.62 -0.92 -3.28
C SER A 109 -10.00 -0.60 -2.72
N VAL A 110 -10.36 0.69 -2.63
CA VAL A 110 -11.68 1.13 -2.16
C VAL A 110 -12.80 0.66 -3.09
N ILE A 111 -12.63 0.74 -4.42
CA ILE A 111 -13.64 0.28 -5.38
C ILE A 111 -13.92 -1.21 -5.20
N PHE A 112 -12.87 -2.04 -5.12
CA PHE A 112 -13.03 -3.48 -4.92
C PHE A 112 -13.59 -3.82 -3.54
N ALA A 113 -13.21 -3.09 -2.49
CA ALA A 113 -13.76 -3.28 -1.16
C ALA A 113 -15.26 -2.95 -1.10
N VAL A 114 -15.70 -1.88 -1.79
CA VAL A 114 -17.12 -1.53 -1.91
C VAL A 114 -17.88 -2.64 -2.65
N ILE A 115 -17.34 -3.13 -3.77
CA ILE A 115 -17.95 -4.23 -4.53
C ILE A 115 -18.00 -5.52 -3.68
N ALA A 116 -16.96 -5.80 -2.88
CA ALA A 116 -16.93 -6.93 -1.96
C ALA A 116 -18.07 -6.89 -0.94
N SER A 117 -18.47 -5.70 -0.49
CA SER A 117 -19.59 -5.54 0.45
C SER A 117 -20.95 -5.98 -0.11
N PHE A 118 -21.09 -6.08 -1.43
CA PHE A 118 -22.32 -6.55 -2.09
C PHE A 118 -22.23 -8.03 -2.51
N ALA A 119 -21.14 -8.73 -2.18
CA ALA A 119 -20.94 -10.12 -2.59
C ALA A 119 -21.91 -11.06 -1.84
N PRO A 120 -22.73 -11.86 -2.54
CA PRO A 120 -23.69 -12.78 -1.91
C PRO A 120 -23.06 -14.10 -1.45
N ASP A 121 -21.90 -14.48 -2.01
CA ASP A 121 -21.25 -15.78 -1.77
C ASP A 121 -19.88 -15.63 -1.09
N MET A 122 -19.48 -16.64 -0.30
CA MET A 122 -18.15 -16.71 0.32
C MET A 122 -17.01 -16.58 -0.68
N ILE A 123 -17.09 -17.28 -1.80
CA ILE A 123 -16.01 -17.31 -2.79
C ILE A 123 -15.85 -15.92 -3.42
N SER A 124 -16.97 -15.29 -3.81
CA SER A 124 -17.00 -13.94 -4.36
C SER A 124 -16.45 -12.92 -3.37
N PHE A 125 -16.87 -13.00 -2.09
CA PHE A 125 -16.37 -12.14 -1.02
C PHE A 125 -14.84 -12.29 -0.83
N GLY A 126 -14.35 -13.53 -0.73
CA GLY A 126 -12.92 -13.81 -0.56
C GLY A 126 -12.06 -13.34 -1.73
N VAL A 127 -12.51 -13.57 -2.97
CA VAL A 127 -11.78 -13.14 -4.18
C VAL A 127 -11.76 -11.61 -4.30
N LEU A 128 -12.88 -10.93 -4.04
CA LEU A 128 -12.94 -9.46 -4.12
C LEU A 128 -12.09 -8.80 -3.03
N ILE A 129 -12.05 -9.39 -1.83
CA ILE A 129 -11.15 -8.94 -0.76
C ILE A 129 -9.69 -9.15 -1.15
N PHE A 130 -9.36 -10.31 -1.72
CA PHE A 130 -8.02 -10.58 -2.21
C PHE A 130 -7.60 -9.55 -3.27
N LEU A 131 -8.47 -9.24 -4.23
CA LEU A 131 -8.24 -8.20 -5.23
C LEU A 131 -8.09 -6.81 -4.60
N SER A 132 -8.90 -6.48 -3.59
CA SER A 132 -8.80 -5.20 -2.88
C SER A 132 -7.50 -5.04 -2.09
N ALA A 133 -6.91 -6.14 -1.62
CA ALA A 133 -5.67 -6.15 -0.84
C ALA A 133 -4.42 -6.31 -1.71
N ILE A 134 -4.57 -6.76 -2.96
CA ILE A 134 -3.49 -6.77 -3.95
C ILE A 134 -3.10 -5.35 -4.31
N LEU A 135 -4.08 -4.45 -4.43
CA LEU A 135 -3.99 -3.09 -4.95
C LEU A 135 -3.84 -2.11 -3.79
#